data_AF-A0A9P9QLS4-F1
#
_entry.id   AF-A0A9P9QLS4-F1
#
_cell.length_a   1.000
_cell.length_b   1.000
_cell.length_c   1.000
_cell.angle_alpha   90.00
_cell.angle_beta   90.00
_cell.angle_gamma   90.00
#
_symmetry.space_group_name_H-M   'P 1'
#
loop_
_entity.id
_entity.type
_entity.pdbx_description
1 polymer ?
#
loop_
_entity_poly.entity_id
_entity_poly.type
_entity_poly.pdbx_seq_one_letter_code
_entity_poly.pdbx_strand_id
1 'polypeptide(L)'
;MLAIINILLCLALSLAGFVAGKGHGENWDHYVWQNNGKALSETWVGRKAVNVGDVTGDGLYKVAKDYLWRSCNGRWGWCDEAGSWQVVNTHQISKWPNVIDSYFQMNVAAKWSSDAIREAMFEQMARTMQQLTNTAENCYTVPGHNVQCNIGDFIYINYPVINGHENFVRMKFYGPWVHDTFKCCRTLNKVDEATDSLKDNISKAFGRNYSRDNKCLIWLDKTCGECGGKCDECGNTCPNVCPKGNCLMAY
;
A
#
# COMPACT_ATOMS: atom_id res chain seq x y z
N MET A 1 -51.55 -12.36 18.22
CA MET A 1 -51.28 -11.47 17.07
C MET A 1 -50.23 -10.41 17.45
N LEU A 2 -49.10 -10.83 18.03
CA LEU A 2 -48.05 -9.93 18.55
C LEU A 2 -46.62 -10.52 18.39
N ALA A 3 -46.49 -11.74 17.87
CA ALA A 3 -45.21 -12.42 17.71
C ALA A 3 -44.60 -12.27 16.30
N ILE A 4 -45.38 -11.81 15.30
CA ILE A 4 -44.93 -11.72 13.90
C ILE A 4 -44.18 -10.41 13.60
N ILE A 5 -44.35 -9.38 14.44
CA ILE A 5 -43.75 -8.05 14.22
C ILE A 5 -42.26 -8.00 14.63
N ASN A 6 -41.80 -8.87 15.55
CA ASN A 6 -40.39 -8.86 15.99
C ASN A 6 -39.40 -9.57 15.03
N ILE A 7 -39.87 -10.45 14.15
CA ILE A 7 -38.99 -11.15 13.19
C ILE A 7 -38.67 -10.25 11.99
N LEU A 8 -39.59 -9.36 11.61
CA LEU A 8 -39.38 -8.39 10.53
C LEU A 8 -38.40 -7.26 10.90
N LEU A 9 -38.26 -6.92 12.20
CA LEU A 9 -37.29 -5.91 12.63
C LEU A 9 -35.84 -6.44 12.67
N CYS A 10 -35.63 -7.72 13.00
CA CYS A 10 -34.30 -8.33 12.99
C CYS A 10 -33.76 -8.58 11.56
N LEU A 11 -34.64 -8.82 10.58
CA LEU A 11 -34.24 -8.95 9.18
C LEU A 11 -33.96 -7.60 8.50
N ALA A 12 -34.53 -6.50 9.00
CA ALA A 12 -34.24 -5.16 8.48
C ALA A 12 -32.89 -4.59 8.97
N LEU A 13 -32.39 -5.04 10.13
CA LEU A 13 -31.10 -4.60 10.68
C LEU A 13 -29.90 -5.37 10.12
N SER A 14 -30.08 -6.56 9.54
CA SER A 14 -29.01 -7.30 8.86
C SER A 14 -28.82 -6.91 7.38
N LEU A 15 -29.76 -6.17 6.79
CA LEU A 15 -29.69 -5.69 5.40
C LEU A 15 -29.19 -4.24 5.26
N ALA A 16 -29.03 -3.50 6.36
CA ALA A 16 -28.57 -2.11 6.34
C ALA A 16 -27.03 -1.93 6.47
N GLY A 17 -26.28 -3.02 6.66
CA GLY A 17 -24.82 -2.99 6.85
C GLY A 17 -23.98 -3.27 5.60
N PHE A 18 -24.61 -3.62 4.47
CA PHE A 18 -23.92 -3.87 3.21
C PHE A 18 -24.38 -2.84 2.17
N VAL A 19 -24.15 -1.56 2.46
CA VAL A 19 -23.88 -0.62 1.38
C VAL A 19 -22.51 -1.05 0.84
N ALA A 20 -22.53 -2.04 -0.06
CA ALA A 20 -21.51 -2.17 -1.08
C ALA A 20 -21.49 -0.80 -1.74
N GLY A 21 -20.57 0.05 -1.28
CA GLY A 21 -20.21 1.25 -2.01
C GLY A 21 -19.96 0.74 -3.41
N LYS A 22 -20.83 1.12 -4.34
CA LYS A 22 -20.51 1.10 -5.76
C LYS A 22 -19.27 1.96 -5.84
N GLY A 23 -18.11 1.32 -5.72
CA GLY A 23 -16.85 1.92 -6.03
C GLY A 23 -17.06 2.42 -7.45
N HIS A 24 -17.19 3.74 -7.59
CA HIS A 24 -16.83 4.38 -8.83
C HIS A 24 -15.52 3.71 -9.22
N GLY A 25 -15.53 2.96 -10.33
CA GLY A 25 -14.32 2.39 -10.87
C GLY A 25 -13.36 3.54 -11.03
N GLU A 26 -12.45 3.71 -10.08
CA GLU A 26 -11.31 4.58 -10.22
C GLU A 26 -10.57 3.98 -11.41
N ASN A 27 -10.83 4.54 -12.59
CA ASN A 27 -10.16 4.16 -13.82
C ASN A 27 -8.67 4.17 -13.50
N TRP A 28 -8.08 2.97 -13.46
CA TRP A 28 -6.66 2.72 -13.24
C TRP A 28 -5.77 3.47 -14.24
N ASP A 29 -6.39 3.98 -15.30
CA ASP A 29 -5.76 4.14 -16.60
C ASP A 29 -5.44 5.56 -17.02
N HIS A 30 -5.99 6.61 -16.37
CA HIS A 30 -6.02 7.89 -17.08
C HIS A 30 -5.02 8.97 -16.72
N TYR A 31 -4.41 8.99 -15.54
CA TYR A 31 -3.58 10.16 -15.21
C TYR A 31 -2.24 9.93 -14.60
N VAL A 32 -1.94 8.73 -14.10
CA VAL A 32 -0.67 8.63 -13.43
C VAL A 32 -0.05 7.27 -13.65
N TRP A 33 0.86 7.29 -14.63
CA TRP A 33 2.26 6.95 -14.43
C TRP A 33 2.79 5.98 -15.48
N GLN A 34 3.19 6.54 -16.61
CA GLN A 34 4.18 5.88 -17.44
C GLN A 34 5.51 5.97 -16.69
N ASN A 35 6.24 4.85 -16.60
CA ASN A 35 7.65 4.84 -16.21
C ASN A 35 8.32 6.13 -16.71
N ASN A 36 8.80 6.97 -15.80
CA ASN A 36 9.38 8.25 -16.19
C ASN A 36 10.73 8.07 -16.89
N GLY A 37 11.25 6.83 -16.94
CA GLY A 37 12.50 6.48 -17.60
C GLY A 37 13.70 7.13 -16.92
N LYS A 38 13.52 7.64 -15.70
CA LYS A 38 14.55 8.39 -14.97
C LYS A 38 15.44 7.46 -14.16
N ALA A 39 14.90 6.36 -13.69
CA ALA A 39 15.63 5.33 -12.96
C ALA A 39 15.32 3.92 -13.48
N LEU A 40 16.17 2.96 -13.12
CA LEU A 40 15.91 1.55 -13.41
C LEU A 40 14.71 1.04 -12.60
N SER A 41 14.60 1.41 -11.33
CA SER A 41 13.50 1.04 -10.44
C SER A 41 12.77 2.29 -9.94
N GLU A 42 11.47 2.39 -10.16
CA GLU A 42 10.68 3.52 -9.70
C GLU A 42 9.59 3.02 -8.74
N THR A 43 9.68 3.33 -7.44
CA THR A 43 8.70 2.91 -6.43
C THR A 43 7.90 4.09 -5.92
N TRP A 44 6.58 4.04 -6.02
CA TRP A 44 5.72 5.07 -5.45
C TRP A 44 4.75 4.51 -4.43
N VAL A 45 4.64 5.24 -3.32
CA VAL A 45 3.81 4.86 -2.19
C VAL A 45 2.74 5.92 -1.98
N GLY A 46 1.49 5.49 -1.84
CA GLY A 46 0.36 6.36 -1.52
C GLY A 46 0.42 6.87 -0.09
N ARG A 47 -0.14 8.06 0.17
CA ARG A 47 -0.09 8.68 1.49
C ARG A 47 -1.28 8.33 2.39
N LYS A 48 -2.39 7.82 1.83
CA LYS A 48 -3.58 7.50 2.63
C LYS A 48 -3.27 6.28 3.49
N ALA A 49 -3.41 6.46 4.79
CA ALA A 49 -3.12 5.40 5.74
C ALA A 49 -4.10 4.22 5.57
N VAL A 50 -3.54 3.02 5.56
CA VAL A 50 -4.25 1.76 5.71
C VAL A 50 -3.60 1.02 6.88
N ASN A 51 -4.40 0.64 7.87
CA ASN A 51 -3.92 -0.13 9.01
C ASN A 51 -3.73 -1.59 8.61
N VAL A 52 -2.52 -2.12 8.77
CA VAL A 52 -2.24 -3.56 8.55
C VAL A 52 -2.33 -4.36 9.85
N GLY A 53 -2.72 -3.70 10.93
CA GLY A 53 -2.85 -4.27 12.25
C GLY A 53 -1.52 -4.77 12.78
N ASP A 54 -1.55 -5.95 13.41
CA ASP A 54 -0.37 -6.66 13.92
C ASP A 54 0.38 -7.49 12.86
N VAL A 55 -0.06 -7.49 11.61
CA VAL A 55 0.66 -8.12 10.49
C VAL A 55 1.74 -7.15 10.00
N THR A 56 2.91 -7.19 10.63
CA THR A 56 4.00 -6.22 10.42
C THR A 56 5.31 -6.94 10.09
N GLY A 57 6.31 -6.19 9.60
CA GLY A 57 7.65 -6.66 9.29
C GLY A 57 7.66 -7.94 8.44
N ASP A 58 8.34 -8.97 8.92
CA ASP A 58 8.44 -10.28 8.24
C ASP A 58 7.09 -10.96 8.01
N GLY A 59 6.11 -10.73 8.88
CA GLY A 59 4.75 -11.23 8.70
C GLY A 59 4.11 -10.62 7.46
N LEU A 60 4.21 -9.30 7.31
CA LEU A 60 3.67 -8.59 6.15
C LEU A 60 4.43 -8.92 4.86
N TYR A 61 5.76 -9.09 4.94
CA TYR A 61 6.58 -9.59 3.83
C TYR A 61 6.04 -10.93 3.29
N LYS A 62 5.83 -11.92 4.17
CA LYS A 62 5.36 -13.26 3.78
C LYS A 62 3.98 -13.19 3.16
N VAL A 63 3.07 -12.45 3.78
CA VAL A 63 1.70 -12.27 3.26
C VAL A 63 1.72 -11.66 1.85
N ALA A 64 2.48 -10.59 1.64
CA ALA A 64 2.60 -9.95 0.33
C ALA A 64 3.22 -10.88 -0.71
N LYS A 65 4.32 -11.55 -0.34
CA LYS A 65 5.03 -12.50 -1.20
C LYS A 65 4.13 -13.66 -1.61
N ASP A 66 3.47 -14.32 -0.66
CA ASP A 66 2.58 -15.44 -0.94
C ASP A 66 1.40 -15.03 -1.81
N TYR A 67 0.83 -13.85 -1.58
CA TYR A 67 -0.25 -13.32 -2.41
C TYR A 67 0.20 -13.05 -3.84
N LEU A 68 1.35 -12.40 -4.03
CA LEU A 68 1.92 -12.10 -5.35
C LEU A 68 2.25 -13.38 -6.13
N TRP A 69 2.91 -14.35 -5.50
CA TRP A 69 3.28 -15.61 -6.17
C TRP A 69 2.07 -16.49 -6.48
N ARG A 70 1.05 -16.49 -5.62
CA ARG A 70 -0.18 -17.26 -5.86
C ARG A 70 -1.03 -16.65 -6.97
N SER A 71 -1.25 -15.34 -6.90
CA SER A 71 -2.22 -14.65 -7.76
C SER A 71 -1.64 -14.28 -9.12
N CYS A 72 -0.31 -14.08 -9.17
CA CYS A 72 0.40 -13.74 -10.40
C CYS A 72 1.36 -14.87 -10.81
N ASN A 73 0.85 -16.11 -10.83
CA ASN A 73 1.58 -17.30 -11.27
C ASN A 73 1.58 -17.52 -12.79
N GLY A 74 0.90 -16.65 -13.54
CA GLY A 74 0.60 -16.85 -14.95
C GLY A 74 1.83 -16.85 -15.86
N ARG A 75 1.84 -17.71 -16.87
CA ARG A 75 2.92 -17.76 -17.88
C ARG A 75 2.86 -16.63 -18.91
N TRP A 76 1.80 -15.83 -18.90
CA TRP A 76 1.48 -14.86 -19.95
C TRP A 76 2.17 -13.50 -19.76
N GLY A 77 2.97 -13.33 -18.71
CA GLY A 77 3.66 -12.06 -18.46
C GLY A 77 2.76 -10.99 -17.86
N TRP A 78 1.60 -11.35 -17.29
CA TRP A 78 0.70 -10.42 -16.63
C TRP A 78 -0.26 -11.11 -15.64
N CYS A 79 -0.78 -10.33 -14.70
CA CYS A 79 -1.92 -10.64 -13.85
C CYS A 79 -2.74 -9.37 -13.61
N ASP A 80 -4.06 -9.51 -13.53
CA ASP A 80 -4.96 -8.44 -13.14
C ASP A 80 -6.05 -9.00 -12.22
N GLU A 81 -5.81 -8.84 -10.92
CA GLU A 81 -6.74 -9.20 -9.86
C GLU A 81 -7.45 -7.94 -9.33
N ALA A 82 -7.60 -6.89 -10.15
CA ALA A 82 -8.25 -5.66 -9.73
C ALA A 82 -9.69 -5.87 -9.19
N GLY A 83 -10.36 -6.94 -9.63
CA GLY A 83 -11.69 -7.35 -9.15
C GLY A 83 -11.70 -8.32 -7.96
N SER A 84 -10.54 -8.84 -7.54
CA SER A 84 -10.42 -9.88 -6.51
C SER A 84 -9.56 -9.41 -5.34
N TRP A 85 -10.22 -9.05 -4.25
CA TRP A 85 -9.55 -8.59 -3.04
C TRP A 85 -9.14 -9.78 -2.17
N GLN A 86 -7.84 -9.90 -1.91
CA GLN A 86 -7.34 -10.81 -0.88
C GLN A 86 -7.57 -10.19 0.49
N VAL A 87 -8.35 -10.89 1.31
CA VAL A 87 -8.56 -10.55 2.72
C VAL A 87 -7.41 -11.11 3.55
N VAL A 88 -6.85 -10.28 4.42
CA VAL A 88 -5.83 -10.66 5.40
C VAL A 88 -6.39 -10.35 6.78
N ASN A 89 -6.64 -11.40 7.56
CA ASN A 89 -7.11 -11.26 8.93
C ASN A 89 -5.98 -10.70 9.79
N THR A 90 -6.33 -9.76 10.68
CA THR A 90 -5.40 -9.11 11.60
C THR A 90 -6.20 -8.55 12.78
N HIS A 91 -5.51 -8.02 13.79
CA HIS A 91 -6.15 -7.27 14.86
C HIS A 91 -5.89 -5.78 14.64
N GLN A 92 -6.92 -4.93 14.79
CA GLN A 92 -6.82 -3.48 14.59
C GLN A 92 -7.49 -2.72 15.73
N ILE A 93 -7.02 -1.49 16.00
CA ILE A 93 -7.71 -0.59 16.92
C ILE A 93 -9.04 -0.12 16.32
N SER A 94 -10.14 -0.42 16.99
CA SER A 94 -11.46 0.19 16.69
C SER A 94 -11.65 1.52 17.42
N LYS A 95 -11.18 1.58 18.67
CA LYS A 95 -11.19 2.77 19.54
C LYS A 95 -10.06 2.60 20.55
N TRP A 96 -9.24 3.61 20.80
CA TRP A 96 -8.15 3.47 21.79
C TRP A 96 -8.67 3.12 23.20
N PRO A 97 -8.10 2.12 23.92
CA PRO A 97 -7.07 1.15 23.49
C PRO A 97 -7.65 -0.22 23.01
N ASN A 98 -8.95 -0.29 22.71
CA ASN A 98 -9.66 -1.48 22.26
C ASN A 98 -9.22 -1.96 20.86
N VAL A 99 -8.58 -3.12 20.84
CA VAL A 99 -8.21 -3.88 19.64
C VAL A 99 -9.25 -4.96 19.39
N ILE A 100 -9.65 -5.14 18.12
CA ILE A 100 -10.63 -6.13 17.69
C ILE A 100 -10.08 -6.98 16.54
N ASP A 101 -10.63 -8.18 16.39
CA ASP A 101 -10.46 -8.97 15.17
C ASP A 101 -11.00 -8.17 13.98
N SER A 102 -10.18 -8.08 12.94
CA SER A 102 -10.46 -7.28 11.75
C SER A 102 -9.72 -7.87 10.54
N TYR A 103 -9.65 -7.08 9.48
CA TYR A 103 -8.94 -7.42 8.28
C TYR A 103 -8.40 -6.17 7.59
N PHE A 104 -7.43 -6.37 6.71
CA PHE A 104 -7.19 -5.47 5.60
C PHE A 104 -7.27 -6.26 4.30
N GLN A 105 -7.44 -5.55 3.20
CA GLN A 105 -7.57 -6.12 1.87
C GLN A 105 -6.49 -5.60 0.97
N MET A 106 -6.05 -6.43 0.04
CA MET A 106 -5.12 -6.06 -1.02
C MET A 106 -5.61 -6.58 -2.37
N ASN A 107 -5.34 -5.85 -3.42
CA ASN A 107 -5.46 -6.33 -4.79
C ASN A 107 -4.14 -6.10 -5.55
N VAL A 108 -3.98 -6.74 -6.70
CA VAL A 108 -2.77 -6.62 -7.51
C VAL A 108 -3.06 -6.54 -9.00
N ALA A 109 -2.31 -5.71 -9.70
CA ALA A 109 -2.11 -5.78 -11.14
C ALA A 109 -0.61 -5.76 -11.44
N ALA A 110 -0.13 -6.64 -12.30
CA ALA A 110 1.28 -6.68 -12.66
C ALA A 110 1.48 -7.13 -14.12
N LYS A 111 2.58 -6.68 -14.72
CA LYS A 111 3.08 -7.13 -16.03
C LYS A 111 4.59 -7.32 -15.96
N TRP A 112 5.10 -8.33 -16.66
CA TRP A 112 6.53 -8.65 -16.68
C TRP A 112 6.93 -9.29 -18.00
N SER A 113 8.16 -9.00 -18.43
CA SER A 113 8.74 -9.55 -19.66
C SER A 113 9.49 -10.87 -19.45
N SER A 114 9.85 -11.22 -18.22
CA SER A 114 10.52 -12.48 -17.88
C SER A 114 10.29 -12.87 -16.42
N ASP A 115 10.50 -14.15 -16.07
CA ASP A 115 10.39 -14.62 -14.68
C ASP A 115 11.42 -13.98 -13.75
N ALA A 116 12.65 -13.72 -14.23
CA ALA A 116 13.66 -13.02 -13.43
C ALA A 116 13.20 -11.61 -13.04
N ILE A 117 12.52 -10.91 -13.97
CA ILE A 117 11.95 -9.59 -13.70
C ILE A 117 10.73 -9.69 -12.77
N ARG A 118 9.86 -10.68 -12.98
CA ARG A 118 8.72 -10.97 -12.08
C ARG A 118 9.19 -11.16 -10.64
N GLU A 119 10.18 -12.01 -10.44
CA GLU A 119 10.73 -12.30 -9.11
C GLU A 119 11.35 -11.06 -8.46
N ALA A 120 12.14 -10.28 -9.21
CA ALA A 120 12.73 -9.05 -8.70
C ALA A 120 11.67 -8.02 -8.28
N MET A 121 10.64 -7.82 -9.10
CA MET A 121 9.53 -6.91 -8.81
C MET A 121 8.73 -7.34 -7.58
N PHE A 122 8.38 -8.63 -7.49
CA PHE A 122 7.55 -9.11 -6.40
C PHE A 122 8.32 -9.11 -5.07
N GLU A 123 9.61 -9.45 -5.11
CA GLU A 123 10.49 -9.37 -3.95
C GLU A 123 10.62 -7.91 -3.46
N GLN A 124 10.77 -6.95 -4.37
CA GLN A 124 10.81 -5.52 -4.03
C GLN A 124 9.50 -5.05 -3.39
N MET A 125 8.35 -5.46 -3.93
CA MET A 125 7.04 -5.13 -3.36
C MET A 125 6.92 -5.63 -1.92
N ALA A 126 7.22 -6.92 -1.70
CA ALA A 126 7.16 -7.54 -0.38
C ALA A 126 8.12 -6.87 0.61
N ARG A 127 9.36 -6.56 0.20
CA ARG A 127 10.33 -5.84 1.04
C ARG A 127 9.92 -4.41 1.32
N THR A 128 9.29 -3.73 0.38
CA THR A 128 8.78 -2.36 0.60
C THR A 128 7.73 -2.38 1.71
N MET A 129 6.77 -3.31 1.65
CA MET A 129 5.76 -3.48 2.70
C MET A 129 6.39 -3.83 4.06
N GLN A 130 7.37 -4.74 4.07
CA GLN A 130 8.15 -5.07 5.27
C GLN A 130 8.79 -3.82 5.89
N GLN A 131 9.54 -3.06 5.09
CA GLN A 131 10.33 -1.94 5.59
C GLN A 131 9.46 -0.77 6.06
N LEU A 132 8.31 -0.53 5.42
CA LEU A 132 7.34 0.48 5.86
C LEU A 132 6.77 0.21 7.26
N THR A 133 6.84 -1.04 7.74
CA THR A 133 6.33 -1.47 9.05
C THR A 133 7.42 -1.89 10.04
N ASN A 134 8.71 -1.82 9.65
CA ASN A 134 9.86 -2.05 10.53
C ASN A 134 10.32 -0.79 11.27
N THR A 135 9.54 0.29 11.18
CA THR A 135 9.94 1.63 11.62
C THR A 135 8.89 2.19 12.56
N ALA A 136 9.32 2.86 13.63
CA ALA A 136 8.40 3.35 14.67
C ALA A 136 7.46 4.46 14.18
N GLU A 137 7.82 5.16 13.10
CA GLU A 137 7.12 6.32 12.57
C GLU A 137 5.72 5.99 12.02
N ASN A 138 5.52 4.76 11.56
CA ASN A 138 4.23 4.28 11.03
C ASN A 138 3.54 3.30 11.97
N CYS A 139 4.11 3.08 13.16
CA CYS A 139 3.68 2.03 14.06
C CYS A 139 3.40 2.59 15.46
N TYR A 140 2.48 1.96 16.18
CA TYR A 140 2.09 2.37 17.51
C TYR A 140 1.89 1.16 18.41
N THR A 141 2.30 1.31 19.67
CA THR A 141 2.14 0.29 20.70
C THR A 141 0.82 0.50 21.41
N VAL A 142 -0.04 -0.52 21.42
CA VAL A 142 -1.29 -0.49 22.18
C VAL A 142 -1.09 -1.28 23.48
N PRO A 143 -1.47 -0.74 24.65
CA PRO A 143 -1.29 -1.45 25.91
C PRO A 143 -1.92 -2.85 25.89
N GLY A 144 -1.12 -3.87 26.15
CA GLY A 144 -1.58 -5.27 26.17
C GLY A 144 -1.69 -5.95 24.80
N HIS A 145 -1.27 -5.30 23.71
CA HIS A 145 -1.32 -5.86 22.36
C HIS A 145 0.01 -5.74 21.60
N ASN A 146 0.11 -6.47 20.49
CA ASN A 146 1.23 -6.36 19.56
C ASN A 146 1.28 -4.97 18.90
N VAL A 147 2.47 -4.58 18.45
CA VAL A 147 2.67 -3.36 17.65
C VAL A 147 1.77 -3.40 16.43
N GLN A 148 1.11 -2.27 16.20
CA GLN A 148 0.18 -2.05 15.10
C GLN A 148 0.81 -1.07 14.12
N CYS A 149 0.65 -1.24 12.81
CA CYS A 149 1.25 -0.32 11.84
C CYS A 149 0.28 0.12 10.74
N ASN A 150 0.55 1.29 10.18
CA ASN A 150 -0.06 1.79 8.95
C ASN A 150 0.91 1.66 7.76
N ILE A 151 0.35 1.49 6.58
CA ILE A 151 1.05 1.67 5.29
C ILE A 151 0.26 2.63 4.39
N GLY A 152 0.80 2.93 3.21
CA GLY A 152 0.08 3.64 2.16
C GLY A 152 -1.03 2.81 1.52
N ASP A 153 -2.04 3.46 0.98
CA ASP A 153 -3.19 2.85 0.29
C ASP A 153 -2.84 2.24 -1.07
N PHE A 154 -1.65 2.53 -1.60
CA PHE A 154 -1.09 1.80 -2.72
C PHE A 154 0.43 1.80 -2.69
N ILE A 155 1.02 0.82 -3.36
CA ILE A 155 2.44 0.77 -3.69
C ILE A 155 2.55 0.35 -5.16
N TYR A 156 3.19 1.18 -5.97
CA TYR A 156 3.45 0.94 -7.38
C TYR A 156 4.95 0.83 -7.61
N ILE A 157 5.38 -0.20 -8.32
CA ILE A 157 6.75 -0.38 -8.75
C ILE A 157 6.74 -0.46 -10.27
N ASN A 158 7.52 0.40 -10.90
CA ASN A 158 7.64 0.46 -12.35
C ASN A 158 9.10 0.28 -12.77
N TYR A 159 9.25 -0.38 -13.91
CA TYR A 159 10.52 -0.68 -14.54
C TYR A 159 10.47 -0.33 -16.03
N PRO A 160 11.64 -0.21 -16.70
CA PRO A 160 11.70 0.01 -18.14
C PRO A 160 10.97 -1.05 -18.95
N VAL A 161 10.32 -0.60 -20.03
CA VAL A 161 9.77 -1.47 -21.07
C VAL A 161 10.92 -2.20 -21.77
N ILE A 162 10.78 -3.51 -21.96
CA ILE A 162 11.75 -4.36 -22.67
C ILE A 162 11.04 -5.01 -23.86
N ASN A 163 11.52 -4.78 -25.08
CA ASN A 163 10.97 -5.37 -26.30
C ASN A 163 9.44 -5.17 -26.45
N GLY A 164 8.92 -4.01 -26.02
CA GLY A 164 7.49 -3.72 -26.06
C GLY A 164 6.67 -4.28 -24.89
N HIS A 165 7.30 -5.00 -23.95
CA HIS A 165 6.64 -5.51 -22.75
C HIS A 165 6.81 -4.57 -21.56
N GLU A 166 5.70 -4.20 -20.94
CA GLU A 166 5.66 -3.42 -19.71
C GLU A 166 6.14 -4.25 -18.51
N ASN A 167 6.81 -3.60 -17.57
CA ASN A 167 7.30 -4.20 -16.34
C ASN A 167 6.83 -3.37 -15.14
N PHE A 168 5.80 -3.86 -14.44
CA PHE A 168 5.29 -3.21 -13.25
C PHE A 168 4.63 -4.20 -12.29
N VAL A 169 4.52 -3.79 -11.03
CA VAL A 169 3.60 -4.38 -10.06
C VAL A 169 2.92 -3.25 -9.28
N ARG A 170 1.60 -3.31 -9.17
CA ARG A 170 0.76 -2.32 -8.52
C ARG A 170 -0.12 -3.03 -7.50
N MET A 171 -0.05 -2.62 -6.25
CA MET A 171 -0.95 -3.09 -5.21
C MET A 171 -1.72 -1.93 -4.62
N LYS A 172 -3.03 -2.11 -4.41
CA LYS A 172 -3.83 -1.22 -3.56
C LYS A 172 -4.19 -1.94 -2.27
N PHE A 173 -4.41 -1.15 -1.25
CA PHE A 173 -4.74 -1.59 0.09
C PHE A 173 -6.01 -0.89 0.58
N TYR A 174 -6.81 -1.63 1.34
CA TYR A 174 -8.00 -1.11 1.98
C TYR A 174 -8.14 -1.72 3.38
N GLY A 175 -8.63 -0.96 4.33
CA GLY A 175 -8.89 -1.43 5.69
C GLY A 175 -10.04 -0.64 6.32
N PRO A 176 -10.88 -1.28 7.15
CA PRO A 176 -12.04 -0.62 7.76
C PRO A 176 -11.66 0.32 8.90
N TRP A 177 -10.55 0.06 9.60
CA TRP A 177 -10.11 0.86 10.75
C TRP A 177 -8.76 1.47 10.47
N VAL A 178 -8.61 2.77 10.76
CA VAL A 178 -7.34 3.49 10.67
C VAL A 178 -7.16 4.26 11.96
N HIS A 179 -6.00 4.10 12.58
CA HIS A 179 -5.58 4.87 13.75
C HIS A 179 -4.28 5.59 13.42
N ASP A 180 -4.18 6.86 13.80
CA ASP A 180 -3.10 7.76 13.39
C ASP A 180 -2.99 7.89 11.86
N THR A 181 -1.86 8.42 11.40
CA THR A 181 -1.54 8.79 10.03
C THR A 181 -0.38 7.94 9.54
N PHE A 182 -0.20 7.88 8.22
CA PHE A 182 0.95 7.24 7.59
C PHE A 182 1.98 8.31 7.22
N LYS A 183 3.20 8.18 7.74
CA LYS A 183 4.28 9.16 7.63
C LYS A 183 5.17 8.88 6.42
N CYS A 184 4.56 8.80 5.24
CA CYS A 184 5.23 8.37 4.01
C CYS A 184 6.56 9.10 3.77
N CYS A 185 6.57 10.44 3.88
CA CYS A 185 7.75 11.23 3.56
C CYS A 185 8.91 10.94 4.53
N ARG A 186 8.63 10.82 5.83
CA ARG A 186 9.62 10.43 6.85
C ARG A 186 10.15 9.02 6.68
N THR A 187 9.36 8.11 6.09
CA THR A 187 9.74 6.71 5.92
C THR A 187 10.18 6.36 4.49
N LEU A 188 10.40 7.35 3.63
CA LEU A 188 10.81 7.11 2.24
C LEU A 188 12.20 6.44 2.15
N ASN A 189 13.10 6.75 3.08
CA ASN A 189 14.39 6.07 3.21
C ASN A 189 14.24 4.55 3.44
N LYS A 190 13.13 4.09 4.03
CA LYS A 190 12.84 2.66 4.20
C LYS A 190 12.47 1.98 2.90
N VAL A 191 11.83 2.72 1.99
CA VAL A 191 11.60 2.27 0.61
C VAL A 191 12.92 2.21 -0.17
N ASP A 192 13.83 3.17 0.07
CA ASP A 192 15.18 3.13 -0.48
C ASP A 192 15.97 1.90 -0.02
N GLU A 193 15.98 1.61 1.29
CA GLU A 193 16.63 0.44 1.86
C GLU A 193 16.06 -0.87 1.27
N ALA A 194 14.73 -0.97 1.12
CA ALA A 194 14.06 -2.12 0.51
C ALA A 194 14.57 -2.35 -0.92
N THR A 195 14.61 -1.28 -1.73
CA THR A 195 15.00 -1.35 -3.15
C THR A 195 16.49 -1.64 -3.29
N ASP A 196 17.34 -1.00 -2.47
CA ASP A 196 18.80 -1.15 -2.51
C ASP A 196 19.28 -2.54 -2.12
N SER A 197 18.55 -3.21 -1.23
CA SER A 197 18.84 -4.61 -0.89
C SER A 197 18.73 -5.56 -2.08
N LEU A 198 18.10 -5.14 -3.19
CA LEU A 198 17.88 -5.91 -4.40
C LEU A 198 18.69 -5.42 -5.61
N LYS A 199 19.56 -4.42 -5.43
CA LYS A 199 20.27 -3.74 -6.54
C LYS A 199 20.95 -4.70 -7.52
N ASP A 200 21.57 -5.78 -7.02
CA ASP A 200 22.33 -6.73 -7.86
C ASP A 200 21.38 -7.64 -8.65
N ASN A 201 20.31 -8.11 -7.99
CA ASN A 201 19.27 -8.92 -8.62
C ASN A 201 18.54 -8.12 -9.71
N ILE A 202 18.20 -6.87 -9.41
CA ILE A 202 17.56 -5.94 -10.35
C ILE A 202 18.50 -5.65 -11.53
N SER A 203 19.76 -5.29 -11.26
CA SER A 203 20.74 -5.01 -12.32
C SER A 203 20.89 -6.21 -13.26
N LYS A 204 20.99 -7.41 -12.69
CA LYS A 204 21.10 -8.67 -13.43
C LYS A 204 19.84 -8.98 -14.25
N ALA A 205 18.65 -8.82 -13.67
CA ALA A 205 17.39 -9.12 -14.34
C ALA A 205 17.13 -8.21 -15.55
N PHE A 206 17.57 -6.95 -15.47
CA PHE A 206 17.37 -5.95 -16.52
C PHE A 206 18.59 -5.74 -17.44
N GLY A 207 19.76 -6.29 -17.09
CA GLY A 207 21.01 -6.07 -17.82
C GLY A 207 21.45 -4.61 -17.84
N ARG A 208 21.17 -3.85 -16.77
CA ARG A 208 21.41 -2.40 -16.67
C ARG A 208 21.99 -2.05 -15.31
N ASN A 209 22.75 -0.96 -15.24
CA ASN A 209 23.20 -0.44 -13.95
C ASN A 209 22.01 0.00 -13.11
N TYR A 210 22.02 -0.38 -11.83
CA TYR A 210 20.97 0.00 -10.90
C TYR A 210 20.94 1.50 -10.61
N SER A 211 19.74 2.04 -10.64
CA SER A 211 19.36 3.35 -10.12
C SER A 211 17.92 3.26 -9.64
N ARG A 212 17.54 4.09 -8.67
CA ARG A 212 16.18 4.13 -8.14
C ARG A 212 15.62 5.54 -8.11
N ASP A 213 14.30 5.65 -8.22
CA ASP A 213 13.54 6.88 -7.98
C ASP A 213 12.30 6.54 -7.15
N ASN A 214 12.43 6.67 -5.83
CA ASN A 214 11.37 6.37 -4.89
C ASN A 214 10.63 7.64 -4.49
N LYS A 215 9.30 7.58 -4.49
CA LYS A 215 8.45 8.74 -4.18
C LYS A 215 7.30 8.36 -3.25
N CYS A 216 6.89 9.35 -2.48
CA CYS A 216 5.62 9.35 -1.79
C CYS A 216 4.67 10.29 -2.52
N LEU A 217 3.51 9.76 -2.88
CA LEU A 217 2.55 10.46 -3.72
C LEU A 217 1.34 10.91 -2.92
N ILE A 218 0.97 12.15 -3.16
CA ILE A 218 -0.11 12.87 -2.53
C ILE A 218 -1.13 13.15 -3.62
N TRP A 219 -2.37 12.66 -3.49
CA TRP A 219 -3.40 12.73 -4.55
C TRP A 219 -2.98 12.18 -5.91
N LEU A 220 -2.09 11.17 -5.89
CA LEU A 220 -1.49 10.58 -7.08
C LEU A 220 -0.66 11.56 -7.92
N ASP A 221 -0.53 12.86 -7.62
CA ASP A 221 0.11 13.83 -8.52
C ASP A 221 1.33 14.54 -7.91
N LYS A 222 1.34 14.74 -6.59
CA LYS A 222 2.38 15.54 -5.90
C LYS A 222 3.33 14.69 -5.09
N THR A 223 4.59 15.06 -5.10
CA THR A 223 5.65 14.48 -4.28
C THR A 223 5.81 15.20 -2.93
N CYS A 224 6.51 14.57 -1.99
CA CYS A 224 6.90 15.22 -0.74
C CYS A 224 7.67 16.53 -0.97
N GLY A 225 8.57 16.57 -1.95
CA GLY A 225 9.33 17.79 -2.27
C GLY A 225 8.44 18.94 -2.74
N GLU A 226 7.47 18.66 -3.61
CA GLU A 226 6.50 19.64 -4.11
C GLU A 226 5.51 20.11 -3.03
N CYS A 227 5.20 19.26 -2.06
CA CYS A 227 4.41 19.62 -0.89
C CYS A 227 5.25 20.25 0.25
N GLY A 228 6.53 20.56 0.08
CA GLY A 228 7.33 21.24 1.12
C GLY A 228 7.92 20.34 2.21
N GLY A 229 8.12 19.06 1.92
CA GLY A 229 9.15 18.18 2.49
C GLY A 229 9.05 17.78 3.97
N LYS A 230 8.17 18.37 4.80
CA LYS A 230 8.18 18.11 6.25
C LYS A 230 6.84 17.79 6.91
N CYS A 231 5.71 18.03 6.24
CA CYS A 231 4.42 17.96 6.90
C CYS A 231 3.71 16.63 6.62
N ASP A 232 4.18 15.54 7.23
CA ASP A 232 3.40 14.29 7.36
C ASP A 232 2.18 14.45 8.30
N GLU A 233 2.02 15.60 8.93
CA GLU A 233 0.92 15.93 9.86
C GLU A 233 -0.40 16.25 9.13
N CYS A 234 -0.36 16.54 7.83
CA CYS A 234 -1.55 16.92 7.05
C CYS A 234 -2.24 15.75 6.32
N GLY A 235 -2.03 14.50 6.78
CA GLY A 235 -2.69 13.31 6.23
C GLY A 235 -2.50 13.18 4.71
N ASN A 236 -3.56 13.33 3.93
CA ASN A 236 -3.52 13.23 2.46
C ASN A 236 -3.34 14.56 1.73
N THR A 237 -3.04 15.67 2.40
CA THR A 237 -2.99 17.00 1.78
C THR A 237 -1.60 17.64 1.87
N CYS A 238 -1.26 18.52 0.91
CA CYS A 238 -0.08 19.37 1.07
C CYS A 238 -0.34 20.40 2.19
N PRO A 239 0.70 20.81 2.94
CA PRO A 239 0.59 21.79 4.01
C PRO A 239 0.03 23.16 3.59
N ASN A 240 0.21 23.60 2.34
CA ASN A 240 -0.36 24.86 1.85
C ASN A 240 -1.91 24.86 1.75
N VAL A 241 -2.54 23.68 1.88
CA VAL A 241 -4.00 23.48 1.88
C VAL A 241 -4.49 23.05 3.27
N CYS A 242 -3.56 22.82 4.20
CA CYS A 242 -3.82 22.39 5.56
C CYS A 242 -4.18 23.63 6.40
N PRO A 243 -5.25 23.61 7.22
CA PRO A 243 -5.59 24.75 8.09
C PRO A 243 -4.37 25.16 8.92
N LYS A 244 -4.02 26.45 8.88
CA LYS A 244 -2.85 27.02 9.59
C LYS A 244 -2.84 26.55 11.05
N GLY A 245 -1.90 25.67 11.40
CA GLY A 245 -1.80 25.14 12.76
C GLY A 245 -0.57 24.30 13.04
N ASN A 246 -0.32 23.24 12.27
CA ASN A 246 0.64 22.21 12.69
C ASN A 246 1.63 21.83 11.58
N CYS A 247 2.51 22.77 11.27
CA CYS A 247 3.85 22.43 10.77
C CYS A 247 4.84 23.12 11.72
N LEU A 248 4.71 22.85 13.03
CA LEU A 248 5.62 23.41 14.01
C LEU A 248 7.01 22.78 13.82
N MET A 249 7.99 23.65 13.93
CA MET A 249 9.38 23.46 13.53
C MET A 249 9.97 22.18 14.13
N ALA A 250 10.65 21.42 13.28
CA ALA A 250 11.65 20.45 13.73
C ALA A 250 12.69 21.22 14.56
N TYR A 251 12.76 20.90 15.85
CA TYR A 251 13.93 21.14 16.68
C TYR A 251 15.01 20.10 16.34
#